data_AF-A0ABD0P3G0-F1
#
_entry.id   AF-A0ABD0P3G0-F1
#
_cell.length_a   1.000
_cell.length_b   1.000
_cell.length_c   1.000
_cell.angle_alpha   90.00
_cell.angle_beta   90.00
_cell.angle_gamma   90.00
#
_symmetry.space_group_name_H-M   'P 1'
#
loop_
_entity.id
_entity.type
_entity.pdbx_description
1 polymer ?
#
loop_
_entity_poly.entity_id
_entity_poly.type
_entity_poly.pdbx_seq_one_letter_code
_entity_poly.pdbx_strand_id
1 'polypeptide(L)' 'ILNITTTPVDTAPRQQKVPVEITFAVRDIRGYVPGTEVSAQLRQLSVVEYSYYLGFPVWQIAE' A
#
# COMPACT_ATOMS: atom_id res chain seq x y z
N ILE A 1 2.54 27.44 35.41
CA ILE A 1 2.34 26.25 34.54
C ILE A 1 0.84 25.99 34.49
N LEU A 2 0.23 26.08 33.30
CA LEU A 2 -1.20 25.87 33.12
C LEU A 2 -1.43 24.36 32.84
N ASN A 3 -2.21 23.68 33.68
CA ASN A 3 -2.53 22.27 33.52
C ASN A 3 -3.84 22.14 32.72
N ILE A 4 -3.80 21.45 31.57
CA ILE A 4 -4.83 21.51 30.52
C ILE A 4 -5.73 20.26 30.49
N THR A 5 -5.65 19.40 31.50
CA THR A 5 -6.36 18.10 31.56
C THR A 5 -7.77 18.17 32.15
N THR A 6 -8.58 19.15 31.72
CA THR A 6 -10.00 19.28 32.12
C THR A 6 -10.94 19.59 30.96
N THR A 7 -10.65 19.07 29.76
CA THR A 7 -11.73 18.87 28.78
C THR A 7 -12.28 17.47 29.00
N PRO A 8 -13.59 17.27 29.24
CA PRO A 8 -14.16 15.95 29.03
C PRO A 8 -13.78 15.54 27.61
N VAL A 9 -13.12 14.40 27.45
CA VAL A 9 -12.96 13.77 26.14
C VAL A 9 -14.36 13.71 25.59
N ASP A 10 -14.62 14.52 24.57
CA ASP A 10 -15.79 14.34 23.74
C ASP A 10 -15.76 12.86 23.39
N THR A 11 -16.76 12.15 23.87
CA THR A 11 -17.03 10.77 23.47
C THR A 11 -17.60 10.84 22.06
N ALA A 12 -16.89 11.53 21.15
CA ALA A 12 -16.99 11.29 19.73
C ALA A 12 -16.93 9.76 19.61
N PRO A 13 -17.96 9.13 19.03
CA PRO A 13 -18.05 7.69 19.01
C PRO A 13 -16.72 7.20 18.49
N ARG A 14 -15.98 6.44 19.32
CA ARG A 14 -14.70 5.81 18.96
C ARG A 14 -14.86 5.40 17.52
N GLN A 15 -14.17 6.09 16.59
CA GLN A 15 -14.34 5.85 15.15
C GLN A 15 -14.25 4.34 14.99
N GLN A 16 -15.39 3.71 14.76
CA GLN A 16 -15.44 2.26 14.71
C GLN A 16 -14.52 1.94 13.54
N LYS A 17 -13.42 1.23 13.80
CA LYS A 17 -12.52 0.76 12.74
C LYS A 17 -13.32 -0.26 11.93
N VAL A 18 -14.09 0.24 10.98
CA VAL A 18 -14.81 -0.56 10.01
C VAL A 18 -13.77 -1.04 9.00
N PRO A 19 -13.82 -2.31 8.54
CA PRO A 19 -12.98 -2.76 7.45
C PRO A 19 -13.12 -1.83 6.25
N VAL A 20 -12.01 -1.37 5.71
CA VAL A 20 -11.97 -0.61 4.46
C VAL A 20 -11.35 -1.46 3.38
N GLU A 21 -11.93 -1.40 2.19
CA GLU A 21 -11.31 -1.95 0.99
C GLU A 21 -10.25 -0.97 0.50
N ILE A 22 -9.01 -1.45 0.31
CA ILE A 22 -7.92 -0.65 -0.25
C ILE A 22 -7.55 -1.30 -1.59
N THR A 23 -7.77 -0.55 -2.66
CA THR A 23 -7.39 -0.97 -4.02
C THR A 23 -6.33 -0.01 -4.56
N PHE A 24 -5.21 -0.57 -5.02
CA PHE A 24 -4.09 0.16 -5.60
C PHE A 24 -4.21 0.18 -7.13
N ALA A 25 -3.89 1.32 -7.75
CA ALA A 25 -3.89 1.48 -9.20
C ALA A 25 -2.54 2.03 -9.68
N VAL A 26 -2.08 1.58 -10.85
CA VAL A 26 -0.85 2.05 -11.49
C VAL A 26 -1.17 3.17 -12.46
N ARG A 27 -0.38 4.25 -12.44
CA ARG A 27 -0.56 5.42 -13.31
C ARG A 27 0.74 5.76 -14.06
N ASP A 28 0.64 5.98 -15.37
CA ASP A 28 1.72 6.50 -16.22
C ASP A 28 1.42 7.94 -16.69
N ILE A 29 2.21 8.45 -17.64
CA ILE A 29 2.02 9.80 -18.22
C ILE A 29 0.70 9.95 -19.01
N ARG A 30 0.12 8.84 -19.47
CA ARG A 30 -1.11 8.77 -20.27
C ARG A 30 -2.34 8.52 -19.40
N GLY A 31 -2.18 8.02 -18.17
CA GLY A 31 -3.26 7.84 -17.21
C GLY A 31 -3.14 6.54 -16.42
N TYR A 32 -4.26 6.01 -15.94
CA TYR A 32 -4.28 4.72 -15.25
C TYR A 32 -4.04 3.59 -16.25
N VAL A 33 -3.22 2.63 -15.85
CA VAL A 33 -2.82 1.50 -16.68
C VAL A 33 -3.79 0.33 -16.45
N PRO A 34 -4.33 -0.31 -17.51
CA PRO A 34 -5.15 -1.51 -17.36
C PRO A 34 -4.40 -2.63 -16.64
N GLY A 35 -5.09 -3.37 -15.77
CA GLY A 35 -4.48 -4.48 -15.03
C GLY A 35 -3.88 -5.56 -15.94
N THR A 36 -4.45 -5.76 -17.14
CA THR A 36 -3.89 -6.66 -18.15
C THR A 36 -2.50 -6.23 -18.61
N GLU A 37 -2.29 -4.94 -18.85
CA GLU A 37 -1.00 -4.37 -19.27
C GLU A 37 0.01 -4.40 -18.12
N VAL A 38 -0.40 -4.00 -16.90
CA VAL A 38 0.45 -4.13 -15.70
C VAL A 38 0.91 -5.58 -15.53
N SER A 39 -0.03 -6.54 -15.64
CA SER A 39 0.30 -7.95 -15.50
C SER A 39 1.20 -8.47 -16.62
N ALA A 40 1.08 -7.95 -17.84
CA ALA A 40 1.94 -8.33 -18.96
C ALA A 40 3.38 -7.89 -18.71
N GLN A 41 3.58 -6.68 -18.20
CA GLN A 41 4.90 -6.16 -17.82
C GLN A 41 5.52 -6.96 -16.67
N LEU A 42 4.74 -7.25 -15.62
CA LEU A 42 5.24 -8.03 -14.46
C LEU A 42 5.69 -9.45 -14.85
N ARG A 43 5.07 -10.08 -15.85
CA ARG A 43 5.46 -11.42 -16.34
C ARG A 43 6.78 -11.45 -17.12
N GLN A 44 7.29 -10.28 -17.53
CA GLN A 44 8.57 -10.17 -18.22
C GLN A 44 9.76 -10.10 -17.25
N LEU A 45 9.49 -9.85 -15.97
CA LEU A 45 10.51 -9.78 -14.92
C LEU A 45 11.01 -11.18 -14.56
N SER A 46 12.29 -11.28 -14.19
CA SER A 46 12.81 -12.47 -13.52
C SER A 46 12.11 -12.66 -12.16
N VAL A 47 12.20 -13.88 -11.60
CA VAL A 47 11.66 -14.19 -10.26
C VAL A 47 12.24 -13.26 -9.19
N VAL A 48 13.52 -12.90 -9.35
CA VAL A 48 14.25 -12.01 -8.44
C VAL A 48 13.68 -10.58 -8.52
N GLU A 49 13.58 -10.03 -9.73
CA GLU A 49 13.06 -8.67 -9.94
C GLU A 49 11.59 -8.56 -9.51
N TYR A 50 10.76 -9.53 -9.89
CA TYR A 50 9.35 -9.57 -9.50
C TYR A 50 9.19 -9.57 -7.97
N SER A 51 9.98 -10.40 -7.27
CA SER A 51 9.94 -10.48 -5.81
C SER A 51 10.42 -9.18 -5.15
N TYR A 52 11.46 -8.55 -5.68
CA TYR A 52 11.96 -7.25 -5.21
C TYR A 52 10.88 -6.16 -5.30
N TYR A 53 10.23 -6.00 -6.46
CA TYR A 53 9.22 -4.95 -6.65
C TYR A 53 7.94 -5.17 -5.83
N LEU A 54 7.59 -6.41 -5.50
CA LEU A 54 6.43 -6.72 -4.67
C LEU A 54 6.74 -6.80 -3.16
N GLY A 55 8.00 -6.59 -2.77
CA GLY A 55 8.42 -6.66 -1.37
C GLY A 55 8.40 -8.08 -0.80
N PHE A 56 8.44 -9.11 -1.66
CA PHE A 56 8.66 -10.47 -1.20
C PHE A 56 10.12 -10.66 -0.78
N PRO A 57 10.39 -11.45 0.27
CA PRO A 57 11.75 -11.73 0.67
C PRO A 57 12.50 -12.44 -0.45
N VAL A 58 13.46 -11.75 -1.04
CA VAL A 58 14.35 -12.30 -2.06
C VAL A 58 15.53 -12.95 -1.34
N TRP A 59 15.78 -14.24 -1.57
CA TRP A 59 17.00 -14.89 -1.09
C TRP A 59 18.19 -14.27 -1.82
N GLN A 60 19.23 -13.85 -1.09
CA GLN A 60 20.42 -13.13 -1.58
C GLN A 60 21.31 -13.90 -2.60
N ILE A 61 20.80 -14.95 -3.23
CA ILE A 61 21.56 -15.88 -4.08
C ILE A 61 21.54 -15.53 -5.58
N ALA A 62 21.16 -14.30 -5.93
CA ALA A 62 21.25 -13.83 -7.30
C ALA A 62 22.51 -12.96 -7.48
N GLU A 63 23.66 -13.61 -7.58
CA GLU A 63 24.87 -13.14 -8.28
C GLU A 63 25.42 -14.28 -9.13
#